data_AF-A0A0K8RKR8-F1
#
_entry.id   AF-A0A0K8RKR8-F1
#
_cell.length_a   1.000
_cell.length_b   1.000
_cell.length_c   1.000
_cell.angle_alpha   90.00
_cell.angle_beta   90.00
_cell.angle_gamma   90.00
#
_symmetry.space_group_name_H-M   'P 1'
#
loop_
_entity.id
_entity.type
_entity.pdbx_description
1 polymer ?
#
loop_
_entity_poly.entity_id
_entity_poly.type
_entity_poly.pdbx_seq_one_letter_code
_entity_poly.pdbx_strand_id
1 'polypeptide(L)'
;MSSAKAPTYVGSVRLIFEAGTKLEAKPQTAATAATYFHRFFQECEHDDYDFYLVAATAMYLAGKVEEDHLKIRDVINVFHKSVYPKSDPLPLAEEYWCLRDAIVHCELLMLRVLQFRVSVDHPHRYLLHYLWSLHDWLGPLSVNGASGGCRVPLAQVAWSLLCDVYLQPGCLRHPPQEMAVAVLQVALLAYDVRLPHAEESDLTWYETFCQNLSKEKLSDIMMDIIQVYEAEAA
;
A
#
# COMPACT_ATOMS: atom_id res chain seq x y z
N MET A 1 -4.13 9.88 -32.21
CA MET A 1 -5.01 9.45 -31.10
C MET A 1 -4.28 8.33 -30.39
N SER A 2 -3.56 8.65 -29.30
CA SER A 2 -2.78 7.65 -28.56
C SER A 2 -3.77 6.69 -27.89
N SER A 3 -3.70 5.40 -28.21
CA SER A 3 -4.51 4.36 -27.59
C SER A 3 -4.23 4.34 -26.09
N ALA A 4 -5.08 4.98 -25.28
CA ALA A 4 -5.02 4.85 -23.84
C ALA A 4 -5.43 3.42 -23.50
N LYS A 5 -4.52 2.68 -22.88
CA LYS A 5 -4.81 1.34 -22.39
C LYS A 5 -5.67 1.51 -21.14
N ALA A 6 -6.88 0.92 -21.13
CA ALA A 6 -7.72 0.91 -19.95
C ALA A 6 -6.91 0.38 -18.76
N PRO A 7 -6.93 1.03 -17.59
CA PRO A 7 -6.09 0.62 -16.48
C PRO A 7 -6.55 -0.75 -16.00
N THR A 8 -5.61 -1.69 -15.88
CA THR A 8 -5.88 -2.98 -15.26
C THR A 8 -6.14 -2.79 -13.76
N TYR A 9 -6.64 -3.82 -13.08
CA TYR A 9 -6.84 -3.80 -11.62
C TYR A 9 -5.56 -3.33 -10.88
N VAL A 10 -4.44 -4.01 -11.11
CA VAL A 10 -3.13 -3.68 -10.53
C VAL A 10 -2.64 -2.30 -11.01
N GLY A 11 -2.90 -1.96 -12.28
CA GLY A 11 -2.57 -0.65 -12.82
C GLY A 11 -3.30 0.48 -12.09
N SER A 12 -4.55 0.27 -11.71
CA SER A 12 -5.36 1.25 -10.96
C SER A 12 -4.85 1.45 -9.54
N VAL A 13 -4.39 0.39 -8.88
CA VAL A 13 -3.76 0.52 -7.56
C VAL A 13 -2.43 1.27 -7.65
N ARG A 14 -1.60 1.00 -8.67
CA ARG A 14 -0.39 1.78 -8.93
C ARG A 14 -0.71 3.26 -9.19
N LEU A 15 -1.78 3.54 -9.92
CA LEU A 15 -2.26 4.91 -10.14
C LEU A 15 -2.65 5.60 -8.83
N ILE A 16 -3.20 4.89 -7.83
CA ILE A 16 -3.49 5.47 -6.50
C ILE A 16 -2.20 5.94 -5.84
N PHE A 17 -1.15 5.13 -5.82
CA PHE A 17 0.15 5.51 -5.22
C PHE A 17 0.86 6.63 -6.00
N GLU A 18 0.81 6.58 -7.34
CA GLU A 18 1.34 7.64 -8.19
C GLU A 18 0.57 8.95 -7.96
N ALA A 19 -0.76 8.90 -7.90
CA ALA A 19 -1.61 10.05 -7.63
C ALA A 19 -1.36 10.60 -6.22
N GLY A 20 -1.23 9.75 -5.21
CA GLY A 20 -0.87 10.15 -3.85
C GLY A 20 0.44 10.93 -3.81
N THR A 21 1.45 10.47 -4.55
CA THR A 21 2.74 11.18 -4.66
C THR A 21 2.57 12.55 -5.36
N LYS A 22 1.85 12.59 -6.48
CA LYS A 22 1.63 13.84 -7.25
C LYS A 22 0.73 14.86 -6.53
N LEU A 23 -0.18 14.39 -5.68
CA LEU A 23 -1.06 15.22 -4.85
C LEU A 23 -0.38 15.65 -3.55
N GLU A 24 0.85 15.20 -3.29
CA GLU A 24 1.55 15.41 -2.01
C GLU A 24 0.74 14.89 -0.80
N ALA A 25 -0.06 13.85 -1.03
CA ALA A 25 -0.88 13.23 0.01
C ALA A 25 0.00 12.45 1.00
N LYS A 26 -0.49 12.29 2.23
CA LYS A 26 0.20 11.44 3.21
C LYS A 26 0.26 10.00 2.69
N PRO A 27 1.35 9.26 2.96
CA PRO A 27 1.43 7.84 2.55
C PRO A 27 0.30 6.98 3.13
N GLN A 28 -0.17 7.33 4.33
CA GLN A 28 -1.35 6.70 4.94
C GLN A 28 -2.59 6.86 4.06
N THR A 29 -2.86 8.07 3.55
CA THR A 29 -3.99 8.34 2.64
C THR A 29 -3.99 7.44 1.40
N ALA A 30 -2.83 7.24 0.78
CA ALA A 30 -2.69 6.35 -0.38
C ALA A 30 -2.93 4.87 0.00
N ALA A 31 -2.44 4.44 1.16
CA ALA A 31 -2.67 3.09 1.67
C ALA A 31 -4.16 2.84 2.02
N THR A 32 -4.84 3.84 2.62
CA THR A 32 -6.28 3.80 2.89
C THR A 32 -7.07 3.69 1.59
N ALA A 33 -6.70 4.48 0.58
CA ALA A 33 -7.32 4.44 -0.75
C ALA A 33 -7.14 3.07 -1.44
N ALA A 34 -5.94 2.49 -1.41
CA ALA A 34 -5.70 1.14 -1.94
C ALA A 34 -6.56 0.09 -1.20
N THR A 35 -6.66 0.19 0.12
CA THR A 35 -7.50 -0.68 0.94
C THR A 35 -8.98 -0.59 0.56
N TYR A 36 -9.50 0.62 0.34
CA TYR A 36 -10.89 0.81 -0.12
C TYR A 36 -11.12 0.22 -1.50
N PHE A 37 -10.18 0.40 -2.43
CA PHE A 37 -10.25 -0.18 -3.76
C PHE A 37 -10.36 -1.71 -3.70
N HIS A 38 -9.49 -2.37 -2.92
CA HIS A 38 -9.55 -3.82 -2.75
C HIS A 38 -10.86 -4.28 -2.09
N ARG A 39 -11.29 -3.63 -1.00
CA ARG A 39 -12.54 -3.99 -0.31
C ARG A 39 -13.77 -3.80 -1.20
N PHE A 40 -13.77 -2.79 -2.06
CA PHE A 40 -14.85 -2.57 -3.01
C PHE A 40 -15.00 -3.75 -3.98
N PHE A 41 -13.89 -4.20 -4.58
CA PHE A 41 -13.89 -5.32 -5.53
C PHE A 41 -13.93 -6.71 -4.90
N GLN A 42 -13.92 -6.82 -3.56
CA GLN A 42 -14.30 -8.07 -2.89
C GLN A 42 -15.83 -8.30 -2.91
N GLU A 43 -16.60 -7.22 -2.97
CA GLU A 43 -18.08 -7.26 -2.92
C GLU A 43 -18.72 -6.99 -4.28
N CYS A 44 -17.99 -6.37 -5.22
CA CYS A 44 -18.46 -5.97 -6.54
C CYS A 44 -17.70 -6.70 -7.65
N GLU A 45 -18.40 -7.08 -8.71
CA GLU A 45 -17.77 -7.68 -9.90
C GLU A 45 -16.90 -6.65 -10.63
N HIS A 46 -15.78 -7.13 -11.18
CA HIS A 46 -14.80 -6.28 -11.85
C HIS A 46 -15.33 -5.65 -13.15
N ASP A 47 -16.23 -6.33 -13.86
CA ASP A 47 -16.72 -5.89 -15.17
C ASP A 47 -17.81 -4.81 -15.08
N ASP A 48 -18.42 -4.65 -13.90
CA ASP A 48 -19.51 -3.69 -13.66
C ASP A 48 -19.02 -2.25 -13.45
N TYR A 49 -17.74 -2.07 -13.11
CA TYR A 49 -17.19 -0.79 -12.67
C TYR A 49 -15.88 -0.44 -13.36
N ASP A 50 -15.76 0.83 -13.76
CA ASP A 50 -14.50 1.36 -14.25
C ASP A 50 -13.50 1.49 -13.08
N PHE A 51 -12.41 0.71 -13.15
CA PHE A 51 -11.34 0.76 -12.14
C PHE A 51 -10.77 2.16 -11.95
N TYR A 52 -10.72 2.98 -13.00
CA TYR A 52 -10.25 4.37 -12.90
C TYR A 52 -11.17 5.20 -12.00
N LEU A 53 -12.48 5.11 -12.21
CA LEU A 53 -13.47 5.83 -11.43
C LEU A 53 -13.43 5.40 -9.96
N VAL A 54 -13.35 4.09 -9.71
CA VAL A 54 -13.28 3.55 -8.35
C VAL A 54 -11.98 3.98 -7.66
N ALA A 55 -10.83 3.94 -8.35
CA ALA A 55 -9.54 4.36 -7.80
C ALA A 55 -9.50 5.87 -7.46
N ALA A 56 -10.00 6.73 -8.35
CA ALA A 56 -10.10 8.17 -8.10
C ALA A 56 -11.04 8.47 -6.92
N THR A 57 -12.16 7.75 -6.85
CA THR A 57 -13.13 7.86 -5.74
C THR A 57 -12.52 7.39 -4.42
N ALA A 58 -11.79 6.28 -4.42
CA ALA A 58 -11.10 5.76 -3.23
C ALA A 58 -10.09 6.77 -2.69
N MET A 59 -9.30 7.41 -3.57
CA MET A 59 -8.36 8.45 -3.18
C MET A 59 -9.06 9.67 -2.60
N TYR A 60 -10.15 10.12 -3.22
CA TYR A 60 -10.94 11.25 -2.75
C TYR A 60 -11.61 10.99 -1.39
N LEU A 61 -12.16 9.78 -1.19
CA LEU A 61 -12.76 9.38 0.08
C LEU A 61 -11.69 9.22 1.18
N ALA A 62 -10.55 8.60 0.87
CA ALA A 62 -9.45 8.44 1.80
C ALA A 62 -8.92 9.79 2.30
N GLY A 63 -8.76 10.77 1.42
CA GLY A 63 -8.35 12.12 1.80
C GLY A 63 -9.27 12.72 2.86
N LYS A 64 -10.59 12.55 2.70
CA LYS A 64 -11.56 13.04 3.69
C LYS A 64 -11.46 12.31 5.03
N VAL A 65 -11.29 10.99 5.02
CA VAL A 65 -11.23 10.18 6.25
C VAL A 65 -9.93 10.40 7.03
N GLU A 66 -8.82 10.61 6.33
CA GLU A 66 -7.49 10.85 6.93
C GLU A 66 -7.20 12.33 7.20
N GLU A 67 -8.22 13.20 7.06
CA GLU A 67 -8.14 14.65 7.21
C GLU A 67 -7.02 15.28 6.34
N ASP A 68 -6.80 14.68 5.18
CA ASP A 68 -5.86 15.10 4.14
C ASP A 68 -6.66 15.80 3.05
N HIS A 69 -6.66 17.14 3.06
CA HIS A 69 -7.65 17.98 2.35
C HIS A 69 -7.46 18.00 0.82
N LEU A 70 -7.71 16.86 0.17
CA LEU A 70 -7.59 16.68 -1.28
C LEU A 70 -8.79 17.30 -2.01
N LYS A 71 -8.54 18.28 -2.89
CA LYS A 71 -9.59 18.87 -3.71
C LYS A 71 -9.95 17.90 -4.84
N ILE A 72 -11.25 17.69 -5.05
CA ILE A 72 -11.76 16.81 -6.13
C ILE A 72 -11.21 17.19 -7.51
N ARG A 73 -11.00 18.49 -7.77
CA ARG A 73 -10.39 18.98 -9.01
C ARG A 73 -8.97 18.46 -9.19
N ASP A 74 -8.17 18.50 -8.14
CA ASP A 74 -6.77 18.10 -8.19
C ASP A 74 -6.68 16.58 -8.36
N VAL A 75 -7.53 15.82 -7.66
CA VAL A 75 -7.68 14.37 -7.85
C VAL A 75 -8.00 14.05 -9.31
N ILE A 76 -9.04 14.67 -9.89
CA ILE A 76 -9.42 14.45 -11.30
C ILE A 76 -8.26 14.77 -12.24
N ASN A 77 -7.61 15.92 -12.07
CA ASN A 77 -6.53 16.35 -12.95
C ASN A 77 -5.32 15.43 -12.88
N VAL A 78 -4.92 15.00 -11.67
CA VAL A 78 -3.78 14.11 -11.46
C VAL A 78 -4.07 12.73 -12.03
N PHE A 79 -5.24 12.17 -11.77
CA PHE A 79 -5.64 10.87 -12.34
C PHE A 79 -5.70 10.93 -13.86
N HIS A 80 -6.32 11.97 -14.43
CA HIS A 80 -6.41 12.15 -15.88
C HIS A 80 -5.02 12.28 -16.51
N LYS A 81 -4.13 13.09 -15.92
CA LYS A 81 -2.76 13.25 -16.42
C LYS A 81 -1.92 11.99 -16.29
N SER A 82 -2.21 11.13 -15.32
CA SER A 82 -1.51 9.85 -15.12
C SER A 82 -1.94 8.81 -16.17
N VAL A 83 -3.22 8.77 -16.55
CA VAL A 83 -3.72 7.92 -17.64
C VAL A 83 -3.36 8.47 -19.03
N TYR A 84 -3.35 9.79 -19.19
CA TYR A 84 -3.06 10.49 -20.44
C TYR A 84 -1.86 11.43 -20.30
N PRO A 85 -0.61 10.91 -20.23
CA PRO A 85 0.58 11.75 -20.00
C PRO A 85 0.79 12.82 -21.08
N LYS A 86 0.42 12.52 -22.32
CA LYS A 86 0.62 13.37 -23.50
C LYS A 86 -0.56 14.31 -23.79
N SER A 87 -1.68 14.19 -23.07
CA SER A 87 -2.81 15.10 -23.28
C SER A 87 -2.61 16.42 -22.55
N ASP A 88 -3.30 17.44 -23.04
CA ASP A 88 -3.49 18.68 -22.31
C ASP A 88 -4.31 18.44 -21.02
N PRO A 89 -4.25 19.36 -20.04
CA PRO A 89 -5.12 19.32 -18.87
C PRO A 89 -6.59 19.23 -19.30
N LEU A 90 -7.39 18.47 -18.55
CA LEU A 90 -8.80 18.30 -18.86
C LEU A 90 -9.48 19.69 -18.87
N PRO A 91 -10.11 20.11 -19.98
CA PRO A 91 -10.81 21.38 -20.03
C PRO A 91 -11.99 21.37 -19.05
N LEU A 92 -12.37 22.54 -18.52
CA LEU A 92 -13.58 22.73 -17.69
C LEU A 92 -14.85 22.67 -18.55
N ALA A 93 -14.99 21.59 -19.32
CA ALA A 93 -16.09 21.30 -20.21
C ALA A 93 -17.02 20.26 -19.58
N GLU A 94 -18.01 19.81 -20.35
CA GLU A 94 -19.01 18.82 -19.92
C GLU A 94 -18.39 17.55 -19.33
N GLU A 95 -17.34 17.01 -19.96
CA GLU A 95 -16.61 15.81 -19.50
C GLU A 95 -16.09 15.93 -18.06
N TYR A 96 -15.55 17.09 -17.69
CA TYR A 96 -15.08 17.35 -16.32
C TYR A 96 -16.23 17.29 -15.31
N TRP A 97 -17.35 17.92 -15.63
CA TRP A 97 -18.51 17.96 -14.74
C TRP A 97 -19.15 16.59 -14.60
N CYS A 98 -19.27 15.83 -15.70
CA CYS A 98 -19.72 14.44 -15.67
C CYS A 98 -18.83 13.56 -14.80
N LEU A 99 -17.49 13.66 -14.94
CA LEU A 99 -16.56 12.87 -14.14
C LEU A 99 -16.61 13.26 -12.66
N ARG A 100 -16.68 14.56 -12.37
CA ARG A 100 -16.85 15.05 -10.99
C ARG A 100 -18.10 14.48 -10.36
N ASP A 101 -19.23 14.55 -11.08
CA ASP A 101 -20.50 14.05 -10.57
C ASP A 101 -20.45 12.53 -10.42
N ALA A 102 -19.83 11.80 -11.35
CA ALA A 102 -19.61 10.36 -11.24
C ALA A 102 -18.79 9.99 -9.98
N ILE A 103 -17.73 10.72 -9.66
CA ILE A 103 -16.93 10.50 -8.44
C ILE A 103 -17.79 10.72 -7.19
N VAL A 104 -18.60 11.78 -7.15
CA VAL A 104 -19.49 12.06 -6.00
C VAL A 104 -20.55 10.97 -5.82
N HIS A 105 -21.13 10.45 -6.91
CA HIS A 105 -22.08 9.34 -6.82
C HIS A 105 -21.39 8.02 -6.44
N CYS A 106 -20.22 7.75 -7.02
CA CYS A 106 -19.42 6.56 -6.71
C CYS A 106 -18.95 6.58 -5.25
N GLU A 107 -18.70 7.76 -4.66
CA GLU A 107 -18.35 7.88 -3.25
C GLU A 107 -19.46 7.34 -2.34
N LEU A 108 -20.71 7.75 -2.61
CA LEU A 108 -21.87 7.28 -1.85
C LEU A 108 -22.05 5.77 -2.00
N LEU A 109 -21.78 5.22 -3.18
CA LEU A 109 -21.79 3.78 -3.42
C LEU A 109 -20.68 3.08 -2.62
N MET A 110 -19.44 3.58 -2.71
CA MET A 110 -18.29 3.03 -2.02
C MET A 110 -18.50 3.00 -0.50
N LEU A 111 -19.05 4.07 0.09
CA LEU A 111 -19.39 4.10 1.52
C LEU A 111 -20.39 2.99 1.91
N ARG A 112 -21.37 2.71 1.05
CA ARG A 112 -22.35 1.63 1.29
C ARG A 112 -21.71 0.25 1.17
N VAL A 113 -20.89 0.04 0.14
CA VAL A 113 -20.16 -1.23 -0.06
C VAL A 113 -19.22 -1.51 1.11
N LEU A 114 -18.49 -0.48 1.57
CA LEU A 114 -17.64 -0.56 2.77
C LEU A 114 -18.44 -0.65 4.07
N GLN A 115 -19.77 -0.65 4.04
CA GLN A 115 -20.65 -0.65 5.20
C GLN A 115 -20.33 0.46 6.21
N PHE A 116 -19.87 1.61 5.71
CA PHE A 116 -19.38 2.75 6.50
C PHE A 116 -18.20 2.41 7.44
N ARG A 117 -17.50 1.29 7.22
CA ARG A 117 -16.28 0.89 7.93
C ARG A 117 -15.06 1.54 7.27
N VAL A 118 -14.96 2.85 7.43
CA VAL A 118 -13.91 3.68 6.82
C VAL A 118 -12.60 3.70 7.63
N SER A 119 -12.62 3.36 8.92
CA SER A 119 -11.37 3.27 9.70
C SER A 119 -10.54 2.07 9.24
N VAL A 120 -9.31 2.33 8.77
CA VAL A 120 -8.35 1.32 8.37
C VAL A 120 -7.13 1.42 9.30
N ASP A 121 -6.71 0.28 9.85
CA ASP A 121 -5.45 0.18 10.58
C ASP A 121 -4.35 -0.30 9.62
N HIS A 122 -3.22 0.41 9.60
CA HIS A 122 -2.17 0.19 8.62
C HIS A 122 -0.93 -0.47 9.21
N PRO A 123 -0.33 -1.48 8.54
CA PRO A 123 0.96 -2.06 8.91
C PRO A 123 2.10 -1.03 9.04
N HIS A 124 2.01 0.12 8.35
CA HIS A 124 3.02 1.18 8.40
C HIS A 124 3.35 1.64 9.84
N ARG A 125 2.33 1.74 10.71
CA ARG A 125 2.51 2.16 12.10
C ARG A 125 3.33 1.13 12.87
N TYR A 126 2.98 -0.15 12.74
CA TYR A 126 3.68 -1.25 13.41
C TYR A 126 5.09 -1.43 12.89
N LEU A 127 5.28 -1.31 11.57
CA LEU A 127 6.59 -1.42 10.93
C LEU A 127 7.57 -0.39 11.49
N LEU A 128 7.15 0.87 11.67
CA LEU A 128 8.00 1.92 12.27
C LEU A 128 8.39 1.59 13.71
N HIS A 129 7.45 1.10 14.52
CA HIS A 129 7.73 0.68 15.89
C HIS A 129 8.73 -0.49 15.93
N TYR A 130 8.54 -1.50 15.07
CA TYR A 130 9.41 -2.68 15.02
C TYR A 130 10.81 -2.34 14.50
N LEU A 131 10.91 -1.51 13.46
CA LEU A 131 12.20 -1.03 12.94
C LEU A 131 12.98 -0.28 14.02
N TRP A 132 12.32 0.55 14.83
CA TRP A 132 12.97 1.25 15.93
C TRP A 132 13.48 0.27 17.00
N SER A 133 12.66 -0.69 17.42
CA SER A 133 13.09 -1.72 18.37
C SER A 133 14.26 -2.55 17.83
N LEU A 134 14.24 -2.93 16.54
CA LEU A 134 15.34 -3.66 15.93
C LEU A 134 16.63 -2.84 15.81
N HIS A 135 16.53 -1.54 15.54
CA HIS A 135 17.70 -0.67 15.50
C HIS A 135 18.43 -0.66 16.86
N ASP A 136 17.69 -0.67 17.96
CA ASP A 136 18.27 -0.77 19.31
C ASP A 136 18.96 -2.14 19.53
N TRP A 137 18.32 -3.22 19.08
CA TRP A 137 18.86 -4.59 19.23
C TRP A 137 20.07 -4.91 18.37
N LEU A 138 20.15 -4.33 17.16
CA LEU A 138 21.28 -4.48 16.24
C LEU A 138 22.50 -3.63 16.67
N GLY A 139 22.29 -2.65 17.55
CA GLY A 139 23.33 -1.75 18.05
C GLY A 139 24.06 -0.97 16.94
N PRO A 140 25.11 -0.20 17.28
CA PRO A 140 25.95 0.48 16.30
C PRO A 140 26.76 -0.47 15.39
N LEU A 141 26.73 -1.79 15.65
CA LEU A 141 27.44 -2.83 14.88
C LEU A 141 26.93 -2.95 13.44
N SER A 142 25.62 -2.76 13.20
CA SER A 142 25.07 -2.71 11.84
C SER A 142 25.30 -1.34 11.16
N VAL A 143 25.55 -0.29 11.94
CA VAL A 143 25.80 1.06 11.42
C VAL A 143 27.27 1.22 10.99
N ASN A 144 28.18 0.52 11.67
CA ASN A 144 29.63 0.60 11.47
C ASN A 144 30.30 -0.79 11.36
N GLY A 145 29.87 -1.59 10.39
CA GLY A 145 30.76 -2.54 9.69
C GLY A 145 30.93 -3.95 10.27
N ALA A 146 30.67 -4.94 9.41
CA ALA A 146 31.47 -6.15 9.31
C ALA A 146 31.67 -6.50 7.83
N SER A 147 32.86 -6.21 7.31
CA SER A 147 33.37 -6.52 5.96
C SER A 147 32.61 -5.92 4.76
N GLY A 148 32.79 -4.61 4.54
CA GLY A 148 32.57 -3.99 3.22
C GLY A 148 31.44 -2.98 3.13
N GLY A 149 31.51 -1.87 3.89
CA GLY A 149 31.00 -0.54 3.50
C GLY A 149 29.53 -0.37 3.09
N CYS A 150 28.65 -1.37 3.21
CA CYS A 150 27.27 -1.27 2.74
C CYS A 150 26.34 -0.98 3.94
N ARG A 151 25.87 0.27 4.02
CA ARG A 151 24.72 0.61 4.87
C ARG A 151 23.51 -0.13 4.31
N VAL A 152 23.05 -1.18 4.98
CA VAL A 152 21.81 -1.87 4.58
C VAL A 152 20.64 -0.92 4.83
N PRO A 153 19.93 -0.44 3.80
CA PRO A 153 18.81 0.48 3.98
C PRO A 153 17.55 -0.31 4.37
N LEU A 154 17.61 -1.07 5.47
CA LEU A 154 16.55 -2.00 5.91
C LEU A 154 15.19 -1.31 6.00
N ALA A 155 15.16 -0.10 6.55
CA ALA A 155 13.93 0.69 6.68
C ALA A 155 13.34 1.07 5.31
N GLN A 156 14.18 1.46 4.35
CA GLN A 156 13.72 1.84 3.01
C GLN A 156 13.19 0.62 2.24
N VAL A 157 13.87 -0.52 2.36
CA VAL A 157 13.46 -1.77 1.71
C VAL A 157 12.18 -2.30 2.33
N ALA A 158 12.09 -2.34 3.66
CA ALA A 158 10.87 -2.76 4.34
C ALA A 158 9.69 -1.83 3.97
N TRP A 159 9.93 -0.53 3.83
CA TRP A 159 8.91 0.41 3.37
C TRP A 159 8.47 0.15 1.92
N SER A 160 9.41 -0.07 1.00
CA SER A 160 9.07 -0.35 -0.40
C SER A 160 8.33 -1.68 -0.54
N LEU A 161 8.80 -2.74 0.13
CA LEU A 161 8.12 -4.03 0.18
C LEU A 161 6.69 -3.83 0.70
N LEU A 162 6.50 -3.02 1.75
CA LEU A 162 5.18 -2.77 2.30
C LEU A 162 4.25 -2.06 1.32
N CYS A 163 4.74 -1.06 0.59
CA CYS A 163 3.99 -0.41 -0.49
C CYS A 163 3.55 -1.42 -1.55
N ASP A 164 4.43 -2.35 -1.91
CA ASP A 164 4.15 -3.37 -2.94
C ASP A 164 3.08 -4.37 -2.49
N VAL A 165 3.00 -4.69 -1.18
CA VAL A 165 1.94 -5.56 -0.64
C VAL A 165 0.54 -5.02 -0.94
N TYR A 166 0.37 -3.70 -0.99
CA TYR A 166 -0.91 -3.09 -1.35
C TYR A 166 -1.25 -3.20 -2.82
N LEU A 167 -0.37 -3.68 -3.70
CA LEU A 167 -0.72 -3.86 -5.12
C LEU A 167 -1.68 -5.04 -5.35
N GLN A 168 -1.75 -5.95 -4.37
CA GLN A 168 -2.58 -7.15 -4.42
C GLN A 168 -3.59 -7.17 -3.25
N PRO A 169 -4.76 -7.83 -3.42
CA PRO A 169 -5.76 -7.94 -2.36
C PRO A 169 -5.30 -8.79 -1.16
N GLY A 170 -4.14 -9.44 -1.25
CA GLY A 170 -3.50 -10.17 -0.15
C GLY A 170 -3.29 -9.31 1.10
N CYS A 171 -3.19 -7.98 0.95
CA CYS A 171 -3.12 -7.04 2.06
C CYS A 171 -4.32 -7.11 3.03
N LEU A 172 -5.46 -7.65 2.60
CA LEU A 172 -6.68 -7.75 3.42
C LEU A 172 -6.78 -9.07 4.20
N ARG A 173 -5.98 -10.09 3.86
CA ARG A 173 -6.10 -11.43 4.45
C ARG A 173 -5.51 -11.53 5.86
N HIS A 174 -4.55 -10.65 6.16
CA HIS A 174 -3.73 -10.74 7.37
C HIS A 174 -3.85 -9.46 8.21
N PRO A 175 -3.75 -9.57 9.54
CA PRO A 175 -3.79 -8.39 10.40
C PRO A 175 -2.53 -7.53 10.22
N PRO A 176 -2.61 -6.21 10.45
CA PRO A 176 -1.54 -5.27 10.14
C PRO A 176 -0.27 -5.50 10.97
N GLN A 177 -0.38 -6.05 12.18
CA GLN A 177 0.79 -6.37 13.02
C GLN A 177 1.61 -7.52 12.43
N GLU A 178 0.94 -8.61 12.05
CA GLU A 178 1.58 -9.80 11.48
C GLU A 178 2.20 -9.48 10.11
N MET A 179 1.52 -8.65 9.31
CA MET A 179 2.02 -8.17 8.03
C MET A 179 3.31 -7.35 8.17
N ALA A 180 3.38 -6.45 9.14
CA ALA A 180 4.57 -5.64 9.38
C ALA A 180 5.79 -6.51 9.78
N VAL A 181 5.56 -7.54 10.60
CA VAL A 181 6.60 -8.53 10.95
C VAL A 181 7.05 -9.31 9.72
N ALA A 182 6.11 -9.79 8.91
CA ALA A 182 6.43 -10.57 7.71
C ALA A 182 7.26 -9.77 6.71
N VAL A 183 6.88 -8.52 6.42
CA VAL A 183 7.65 -7.62 5.56
C VAL A 183 9.07 -7.41 6.09
N LEU A 184 9.20 -7.24 7.41
CA LEU A 184 10.51 -7.06 8.04
C LEU A 184 11.37 -8.33 7.96
N GLN A 185 10.77 -9.51 8.16
CA GLN A 185 11.46 -10.79 7.99
C GLN A 185 11.93 -11.00 6.54
N VAL A 186 11.10 -10.67 5.54
CA VAL A 186 11.51 -10.72 4.12
C VAL A 186 12.68 -9.76 3.86
N ALA A 187 12.63 -8.54 4.40
CA ALA A 187 13.70 -7.56 4.24
C ALA A 187 15.02 -8.03 4.91
N LEU A 188 14.95 -8.63 6.10
CA LEU A 188 16.12 -9.19 6.79
C LEU A 188 16.74 -10.35 6.01
N LEU A 189 15.91 -11.25 5.46
CA LEU A 189 16.37 -12.36 4.63
C LEU A 189 17.00 -11.89 3.32
N ALA A 190 16.46 -10.84 2.70
CA ALA A 190 16.99 -10.28 1.46
C ALA A 190 18.44 -9.74 1.61
N TYR A 191 18.81 -9.30 2.81
CA TYR A 191 20.14 -8.75 3.11
C TYR A 191 21.02 -9.68 3.96
N ASP A 192 20.59 -10.93 4.21
CA ASP A 192 21.27 -11.91 5.07
C ASP A 192 21.64 -11.35 6.46
N VAL A 193 20.77 -10.48 7.01
CA VAL A 193 20.99 -9.88 8.33
C VAL A 193 20.49 -10.84 9.40
N ARG A 194 21.42 -11.38 10.20
CA ARG A 194 21.08 -12.23 11.35
C ARG A 194 20.96 -11.38 12.61
N LEU A 195 19.82 -11.51 13.30
CA LEU A 195 19.59 -10.81 14.56
C LEU A 195 20.38 -11.48 15.69
N PRO A 196 21.15 -10.73 16.50
CA PRO A 196 22.03 -11.29 17.55
C PRO A 196 21.30 -12.13 18.61
N HIS A 197 20.02 -11.86 18.84
CA HIS A 197 19.24 -12.48 19.91
C HIS A 197 18.45 -13.72 19.47
N ALA A 198 18.63 -14.21 18.24
CA ALA A 198 17.87 -15.37 17.75
C ALA A 198 18.31 -16.73 18.33
N GLU A 199 19.51 -16.80 18.94
CA GLU A 199 20.10 -18.08 19.39
C GLU A 199 20.05 -18.29 20.91
N GLU A 200 19.87 -17.24 21.72
CA GLU A 200 19.93 -17.31 23.19
C GLU A 200 18.56 -17.21 23.90
N SER A 201 17.47 -16.91 23.19
CA SER A 201 16.12 -16.87 23.75
C SER A 201 15.22 -17.99 23.24
N ASP A 202 14.43 -18.58 24.14
CA ASP A 202 13.39 -19.59 23.81
C ASP A 202 12.31 -19.04 22.85
N LEU A 203 12.23 -17.72 22.70
CA LEU A 203 11.33 -17.01 21.79
C LEU A 203 12.09 -16.52 20.56
N THR A 204 11.53 -16.77 19.39
CA THR A 204 11.98 -16.13 18.16
C THR A 204 11.68 -14.63 18.20
N TRP A 205 12.54 -13.81 17.57
CA TRP A 205 12.47 -12.34 17.65
C TRP A 205 11.13 -11.74 17.20
N TYR A 206 10.33 -12.48 16.42
CA TYR A 206 9.00 -12.03 15.98
C TYR A 206 7.90 -12.32 17.01
N GLU A 207 8.06 -13.33 17.87
CA GLU A 207 7.10 -13.64 18.95
C GLU A 207 7.07 -12.56 20.03
N THR A 208 8.16 -11.80 20.20
CA THR A 208 8.19 -10.63 21.07
C THR A 208 7.30 -9.48 20.57
N PHE A 209 7.05 -9.41 19.26
CA PHE A 209 6.16 -8.40 18.67
C PHE A 209 4.73 -8.91 18.51
N CYS A 210 4.57 -10.19 18.18
CA CYS A 210 3.27 -10.84 17.96
C CYS A 210 3.23 -12.21 18.65
N GLN A 211 2.66 -12.27 19.86
CA GLN A 211 2.59 -13.51 20.66
C GLN A 211 1.76 -14.64 19.99
N ASN A 212 0.91 -14.32 19.02
CA ASN A 212 0.03 -15.28 18.34
C ASN A 212 0.56 -15.73 16.95
N LEU A 213 1.75 -15.30 16.56
CA LEU A 213 2.30 -15.53 15.23
C LEU A 213 3.10 -16.84 15.21
N SER A 214 2.50 -17.91 14.67
CA SER A 214 3.22 -19.15 14.42
C SER A 214 4.15 -19.03 13.21
N LYS A 215 5.23 -19.82 13.19
CA LYS A 215 6.17 -19.88 12.06
C LYS A 215 5.49 -20.24 10.73
N GLU A 216 4.46 -21.09 10.77
CA GLU A 216 3.68 -21.48 9.59
C GLU A 216 2.92 -20.27 9.02
N LYS A 217 2.17 -19.54 9.86
CA LYS A 217 1.47 -18.32 9.44
C LYS A 217 2.42 -17.27 8.89
N LEU A 218 3.58 -17.08 9.53
CA LEU A 218 4.61 -16.17 9.04
C LEU A 218 5.09 -16.57 7.64
N SER A 219 5.35 -17.86 7.41
CA SER A 219 5.73 -18.38 6.10
C SER A 219 4.65 -18.17 5.05
N ASP A 220 3.37 -18.34 5.41
CA ASP A 220 2.24 -18.12 4.51
C ASP A 220 2.14 -16.65 4.10
N ILE A 221 2.24 -15.72 5.06
CA ILE A 221 2.24 -14.28 4.78
C ILE A 221 3.43 -13.89 3.90
N MET A 222 4.63 -14.42 4.18
CA MET A 222 5.80 -14.16 3.36
C MET A 222 5.64 -14.64 1.92
N MET A 223 5.03 -15.82 1.73
CA MET A 223 4.73 -16.35 0.40
C MET A 223 3.75 -15.45 -0.34
N ASP A 224 2.69 -14.97 0.33
CA ASP A 224 1.75 -14.01 -0.25
C ASP A 224 2.43 -12.70 -0.69
N ILE A 225 3.43 -12.21 0.07
CA ILE A 225 4.22 -11.02 -0.30
C ILE A 225 5.08 -11.31 -1.53
N ILE A 226 5.75 -12.46 -1.59
CA ILE A 226 6.61 -12.83 -2.71
C ILE A 226 5.81 -13.05 -4.00
N GLN A 227 4.60 -13.61 -3.89
CA GLN A 227 3.68 -13.80 -5.02
C GLN A 227 3.33 -12.50 -5.74
N VAL A 228 3.35 -11.34 -5.05
CA VAL A 228 3.17 -10.03 -5.70
C VAL A 228 4.18 -9.85 -6.84
N TYR A 229 5.44 -10.22 -6.60
CA TYR A 229 6.52 -10.06 -7.59
C TYR A 229 6.48 -11.13 -8.69
N GLU A 230 5.99 -12.34 -8.38
CA GLU A 230 5.78 -13.38 -9.40
C GLU A 230 4.66 -12.99 -10.38
N ALA A 231 3.56 -12.44 -9.86
CA ALA A 231 2.44 -11.98 -10.65
C ALA A 231 2.77 -10.76 -11.54
N GLU A 232 3.76 -9.95 -11.15
CA GLU A 232 4.25 -8.84 -11.97
C GLU A 232 5.23 -9.24 -13.07
N ALA A 233 5.90 -10.38 -12.92
CA ALA A 233 6.83 -10.91 -13.90
C ALA A 233 6.14 -11.66 -15.06
N ALA A 234 4.85 -12.01 -14.91
CA ALA A 234 4.03 -12.74 -15.86
C ALA A 234 3.22 -11.81 -16.80
#